data_AF-A0A9X8NV10-F1
#
_entry.id   AF-A0A9X8NV10-F1
#
_cell.length_a   1.000
_cell.length_b   1.000
_cell.length_c   1.000
_cell.angle_alpha   90.00
_cell.angle_beta   90.00
_cell.angle_gamma   90.00
#
_symmetry.space_group_name_H-M   'P 1'
#
loop_
_entity.id
_entity.type
_entity.pdbx_description
1 polymer ?
#
loop_
_entity_poly.entity_id
_entity_poly.type
_entity_poly.pdbx_seq_one_letter_code
_entity_poly.pdbx_strand_id
1 'polypeptide(L)'
;MTKPIKVKMFTKTVCPTCKVAKQQLSFLPVDVDIEEINIESDEPFYDFEGNLIELKVEYMTEKLESMSTPTFEFESGRVIRGYNEGEIREELGL
;
A
#
# COMPACT_ATOMS: atom_id res chain seq x y z
N MET A 1 1.41 17.43 -16.81
CA MET A 1 2.07 17.11 -15.53
C MET A 1 1.10 16.25 -14.76
N THR A 2 1.27 14.93 -14.81
CA THR A 2 0.49 13.97 -14.04
C THR A 2 1.05 13.98 -12.61
N LYS A 3 0.19 14.22 -11.62
CA LYS A 3 0.55 14.15 -10.19
C LYS A 3 0.95 12.69 -9.87
N PRO A 4 1.98 12.43 -9.05
CA PRO A 4 2.32 11.06 -8.66
C PRO A 4 1.15 10.43 -7.92
N ILE A 5 0.84 9.17 -8.26
CA ILE A 5 -0.20 8.40 -7.57
C ILE A 5 0.39 7.91 -6.25
N LYS A 6 -0.18 8.37 -5.13
CA LYS A 6 0.27 7.95 -3.81
C LYS A 6 -0.35 6.63 -3.43
N VAL A 7 0.48 5.71 -2.96
CA VAL A 7 0.09 4.37 -2.54
C VAL A 7 0.73 4.06 -1.19
N LYS A 8 -0.09 3.66 -0.23
CA LYS A 8 0.36 3.11 1.04
C LYS A 8 0.39 1.59 0.93
N MET A 9 1.58 1.02 1.12
CA MET A 9 1.81 -0.41 1.04
C MET A 9 2.05 -0.99 2.43
N PHE A 10 1.09 -1.75 2.92
CA PHE A 10 1.19 -2.45 4.21
C PHE A 10 1.97 -3.74 4.05
N THR A 11 3.08 -3.85 4.78
CA THR A 11 4.02 -4.96 4.73
C THR A 11 4.25 -5.54 6.14
N LYS A 12 5.00 -6.64 6.19
CA LYS A 12 5.54 -7.22 7.43
C LYS A 12 7.00 -7.57 7.20
N THR A 13 7.76 -7.75 8.27
CA THR A 13 9.22 -7.98 8.27
C THR A 13 9.61 -9.15 7.38
N VAL A 14 8.82 -10.23 7.39
CA VAL A 14 9.04 -11.42 6.54
C VAL A 14 7.93 -11.52 5.49
N CYS A 15 8.11 -10.79 4.38
CA CYS A 15 7.19 -10.82 3.25
C CYS A 15 7.95 -10.83 1.90
N PRO A 16 8.28 -12.00 1.34
CA PRO A 16 8.96 -12.08 0.04
C PRO A 16 8.12 -11.46 -1.09
N THR A 17 6.79 -11.63 -1.04
CA THR A 17 5.86 -11.04 -2.01
C THR A 17 5.88 -9.51 -1.98
N CYS A 18 6.09 -8.90 -0.81
CA CYS A 18 6.17 -7.45 -0.68
C CYS A 18 7.42 -6.89 -1.41
N LYS A 19 8.55 -7.60 -1.34
CA LYS A 19 9.76 -7.20 -2.07
C LYS A 19 9.55 -7.24 -3.59
N VAL A 20 8.90 -8.30 -4.08
CA VAL A 20 8.58 -8.44 -5.51
C VAL A 20 7.65 -7.32 -5.95
N ALA A 21 6.59 -7.05 -5.19
CA ALA A 21 5.62 -6.01 -5.53
C ALA A 21 6.26 -4.62 -5.61
N LYS A 22 7.09 -4.25 -4.62
CA LYS A 22 7.80 -2.97 -4.60
C LYS A 22 8.73 -2.81 -5.81
N GLN A 23 9.45 -3.88 -6.13
CA GLN A 23 10.34 -3.89 -7.29
C GLN A 23 9.55 -3.69 -8.58
N GLN A 24 8.45 -4.42 -8.78
CA GLN A 24 7.60 -4.30 -9.96
C GLN A 24 7.01 -2.90 -10.11
N LEU A 25 6.50 -2.32 -9.01
CA LEU A 25 5.96 -0.95 -9.02
C LEU A 25 7.01 0.10 -9.39
N SER A 26 8.27 -0.10 -8.98
CA SER A 26 9.37 0.80 -9.33
C SER A 26 9.75 0.76 -10.82
N PHE A 27 9.32 -0.27 -11.56
CA PHE A 27 9.54 -0.40 -13.01
C PHE A 27 8.36 0.08 -13.86
N LEU A 28 7.26 0.50 -13.23
CA LEU A 28 6.10 0.97 -13.98
C LEU A 28 6.41 2.32 -14.65
N PRO A 29 5.87 2.57 -15.87
CA PRO A 29 6.09 3.82 -16.60
C PRO A 29 5.26 5.00 -16.05
N VAL A 30 4.67 4.85 -14.87
CA VAL A 30 3.87 5.86 -14.16
C VAL A 30 4.59 6.33 -12.91
N ASP A 31 4.39 7.60 -12.58
CA ASP A 31 4.96 8.20 -11.36
C ASP A 31 4.11 7.76 -10.15
N VAL A 32 4.66 6.86 -9.33
CA VAL A 32 3.98 6.28 -8.16
C VAL A 32 4.84 6.52 -6.93
N ASP A 33 4.26 7.18 -5.94
CA ASP A 33 4.89 7.46 -4.65
C ASP A 33 4.41 6.41 -3.63
N ILE A 34 5.31 5.48 -3.26
CA ILE A 34 4.97 4.33 -2.41
C ILE A 34 5.49 4.56 -0.99
N GLU A 35 4.57 4.68 -0.05
CA GLU A 35 4.86 4.71 1.38
C GLU A 35 4.75 3.29 1.94
N GLU A 36 5.88 2.72 2.37
CA GLU A 36 5.92 1.38 2.95
C GLU A 36 5.62 1.43 4.45
N ILE A 37 4.58 0.72 4.89
CA ILE A 37 4.12 0.69 6.27
C ILE A 37 4.28 -0.73 6.80
N ASN A 38 5.31 -0.96 7.61
CA ASN A 38 5.47 -2.24 8.30
C ASN A 38 4.49 -2.34 9.48
N ILE A 39 3.54 -3.27 9.41
CA ILE A 39 2.51 -3.48 10.45
C ILE A 39 3.08 -4.01 11.77
N GLU A 40 4.30 -4.54 11.76
CA GLU A 40 5.01 -5.03 12.96
C GLU A 40 5.92 -3.96 13.59
N SER A 41 6.04 -2.78 12.97
CA SER A 41 6.78 -1.65 13.53
C SER A 41 5.87 -0.80 14.42
N ASP A 42 6.39 -0.40 15.59
CA ASP A 42 5.73 0.50 16.54
C ASP A 42 5.66 1.98 16.08
N GLU A 43 6.29 2.32 14.95
CA GLU A 43 6.26 3.69 14.44
C GLU A 43 4.89 4.06 13.89
N PRO A 44 4.20 5.09 14.38
CA PRO A 44 2.89 5.46 13.85
C PRO A 44 3.01 6.02 12.42
N PHE A 45 1.91 5.99 11.67
CA PHE A 45 1.82 6.61 10.34
C PHE A 45 0.57 7.50 10.23
N TYR A 46 0.52 8.37 9.23
CA TYR A 46 -0.68 9.17 8.95
C TYR A 46 -1.47 8.54 7.80
N ASP A 47 -2.77 8.33 7.94
CA ASP A 47 -3.62 7.89 6.82
C ASP A 47 -3.76 8.99 5.73
N PHE A 48 -4.48 8.70 4.65
CA PHE A 48 -4.76 9.71 3.61
C PHE A 48 -5.68 10.84 4.06
N GLU A 49 -6.43 10.64 5.15
CA GLU A 49 -7.31 11.64 5.78
C GLU A 49 -6.54 12.55 6.75
N GLY A 50 -5.27 12.23 7.05
CA GLY A 50 -4.39 12.96 7.96
C GLY A 50 -4.49 12.53 9.42
N ASN A 51 -5.15 11.40 9.73
CA ASN A 51 -5.24 10.86 11.08
C ASN A 51 -3.98 10.08 11.44
N LEU A 52 -3.50 10.26 12.68
CA LEU A 52 -2.39 9.48 13.22
C LEU A 52 -2.89 8.08 13.59
N ILE A 53 -2.27 7.06 12.99
CA ILE A 53 -2.56 5.65 13.23
C ILE A 53 -1.37 5.02 13.95
N GLU A 54 -1.58 4.65 15.21
CA GLU A 54 -0.59 3.96 16.03
C GLU A 54 -0.63 2.44 15.80
N LEU A 55 -1.84 1.86 15.70
CA LEU A 55 -2.06 0.43 15.55
C LEU A 55 -2.37 0.06 14.10
N LYS A 56 -1.30 -0.14 13.33
CA LYS A 56 -1.36 -0.47 11.88
C LYS A 56 -2.12 -1.75 11.57
N VAL A 57 -1.99 -2.76 12.44
CA VAL A 57 -2.70 -4.04 12.26
C VAL A 57 -4.20 -3.82 12.33
N GLU A 58 -4.68 -3.06 13.32
CA GLU A 58 -6.10 -2.73 13.47
C GLU A 58 -6.60 -1.92 12.28
N TYR A 59 -5.85 -0.90 11.84
CA TYR A 59 -6.20 -0.14 10.64
C TYR A 59 -6.34 -1.05 9.41
N MET A 60 -5.39 -1.95 9.20
CA MET A 60 -5.44 -2.89 8.08
C MET A 60 -6.65 -3.84 8.18
N THR A 61 -6.99 -4.33 9.37
CA THR A 61 -8.10 -5.28 9.55
C THR A 61 -9.49 -4.63 9.57
N GLU A 62 -9.62 -3.46 10.20
CA GLU A 62 -10.92 -2.81 10.43
C GLU A 62 -11.27 -1.80 9.35
N LYS A 63 -10.31 -0.95 8.94
CA LYS A 63 -10.53 0.08 7.92
C LYS A 63 -10.37 -0.49 6.51
N LEU A 64 -9.32 -1.29 6.29
CA LEU A 64 -9.03 -1.86 4.97
C LEU A 64 -9.65 -3.24 4.77
N GLU A 65 -10.29 -3.82 5.79
CA GLU A 65 -10.86 -5.17 5.75
C GLU A 65 -9.87 -6.21 5.19
N SER A 66 -8.59 -6.09 5.54
CA SER A 66 -7.52 -6.94 5.04
C SER A 66 -6.79 -7.65 6.18
N MET A 67 -6.61 -8.97 6.02
CA MET A 67 -5.90 -9.80 6.98
C MET A 67 -4.56 -10.33 6.43
N SER A 68 -4.17 -9.91 5.22
CA SER A 68 -2.98 -10.41 4.54
C SER A 68 -2.07 -9.27 4.07
N THR A 69 -0.77 -9.56 4.00
CA THR A 69 0.22 -8.68 3.40
C THR A 69 0.76 -9.30 2.13
N PRO A 70 1.05 -8.52 1.07
CA PRO A 70 0.92 -7.05 1.02
C PRO A 70 -0.53 -6.57 0.86
N THR A 71 -0.87 -5.41 1.43
CA THR A 71 -2.11 -4.66 1.13
C THR A 71 -1.74 -3.29 0.58
N PHE A 72 -2.46 -2.83 -0.44
CA PHE A 72 -2.23 -1.53 -1.08
C PHE A 72 -3.48 -0.66 -0.91
N GLU A 73 -3.29 0.52 -0.36
CA GLU A 73 -4.31 1.56 -0.27
C GLU A 73 -3.88 2.73 -1.16
N PHE A 74 -4.74 3.11 -2.10
CA PHE A 74 -4.47 4.19 -3.04
C PHE A 74 -5.10 5.50 -2.54
N GLU A 75 -4.55 6.65 -2.93
CA GLU A 75 -5.15 7.98 -2.63
C GLU A 75 -6.61 8.09 -3.13
N SER A 76 -7.00 7.28 -4.12
CA SER A 76 -8.38 7.19 -4.62
C SER A 76 -9.37 6.53 -3.64
N GLY A 77 -8.87 5.87 -2.59
CA GLY A 77 -9.64 5.02 -1.69
C GLY A 77 -9.77 3.57 -2.17
N ARG A 78 -9.22 3.21 -3.34
CA ARG A 78 -9.12 1.81 -3.79
C ARG A 78 -8.21 1.04 -2.83
N VAL A 79 -8.63 -0.16 -2.45
CA VAL A 79 -7.85 -1.09 -1.63
C VAL A 79 -7.66 -2.40 -2.37
N ILE A 80 -6.40 -2.80 -2.59
CA ILE A 80 -6.02 -4.07 -3.20
C ILE A 80 -5.39 -4.95 -2.13
N ARG A 81 -5.99 -6.13 -1.91
CA ARG A 81 -5.59 -7.07 -0.85
C ARG A 81 -4.80 -8.21 -1.48
N GLY A 82 -3.56 -8.38 -1.04
CA GLY A 82 -2.60 -9.27 -1.69
C GLY A 82 -1.91 -8.61 -2.90
N TYR A 83 -0.97 -9.33 -3.50
CA TYR A 83 -0.32 -8.88 -4.73
C TYR A 83 -1.13 -9.32 -5.96
N ASN A 84 -1.78 -8.36 -6.62
CA ASN A 84 -2.43 -8.57 -7.90
C ASN A 84 -1.98 -7.48 -8.89
N GLU A 85 -1.03 -7.84 -9.77
CA GLU A 85 -0.49 -6.90 -10.75
C GLU A 85 -1.58 -6.33 -11.67
N GLY A 86 -2.57 -7.14 -12.06
CA GLY A 86 -3.64 -6.70 -12.95
C GLY A 86 -4.48 -5.59 -12.33
N GLU A 87 -4.91 -5.76 -11.08
CA GLU A 87 -5.69 -4.74 -10.37
C GLU A 87 -4.87 -3.47 -10.09
N ILE A 88 -3.58 -3.62 -9.76
CA ILE A 88 -2.72 -2.46 -9.52
C ILE A 88 -2.52 -1.68 -10.83
N ARG A 89 -2.27 -2.37 -11.95
CA ARG A 89 -2.11 -1.71 -13.26
C ARG A 89 -3.39 -1.02 -13.71
N GLU A 90 -4.54 -1.64 -13.49
CA GLU A 90 -5.84 -1.04 -13.77
C GLU A 90 -6.04 0.27 -13.01
N GLU A 91 -5.76 0.28 -11.70
CA GLU A 91 -5.89 1.49 -10.88
C GLU A 91 -4.88 2.58 -11.28
N LEU A 92 -3.71 2.17 -11.76
CA LEU A 92 -2.68 3.07 -12.29
C LEU A 92 -2.95 3.52 -13.73
N GLY A 93 -4.01 3.02 -14.38
CA GLY A 93 -4.40 3.39 -15.74
C GLY A 93 -3.50 2.81 -16.84
N LEU A 94 -2.93 1.63 -16.61
CA LEU A 94 -1.96 0.92 -17.48
C LEU A 94 -2.51 -0.31 -18.21
#